data_AF-A0A836W291-F1
#
_entry.id   AF-A0A836W291-F1
#
_cell.length_a   1.000
_cell.length_b   1.000
_cell.length_c   1.000
_cell.angle_alpha   90.00
_cell.angle_beta   90.00
_cell.angle_gamma   90.00
#
_symmetry.space_group_name_H-M   'P 1'
#
loop_
_entity.id
_entity.type
_entity.pdbx_description
1 polymer ?
#
loop_
_entity_poly.entity_id
_entity_poly.type
_entity_poly.pdbx_seq_one_letter_code
_entity_poly.pdbx_strand_id
1 'polypeptide(L)'
;MTTNAVWIWHFKQQFKFDVLCTLETAGTGCGYDTPDPAYGTYWMDNGTSITATIDPSDGGYVCVGYFYGIPPSYSSGWGHSWTHTFSGPITLVWRWLNRSDAESIRVVSDHGEWGCVPPVGWNFFPRGAVVDLWTTAYDVPDSTEGIRFSCTGWTGTGCIPASGASNVCTGVSVTDSGTIVWNWQQENRLRIFSDFGSPYPDTGEYWFNDGMNINVRMDVITDTTDTGTSVYCTGWHADFFNGDTCLAFPPMDSTSYDNMITLDCPLDITWNWSDYLAPLYVYSDHDAPVPSDTSWWIPGTEVTAFITSSPADWDTAYGERWVCQGWTGTGDVPSSGTEM
;
A
#
# COMPACT_ATOMS: atom_id res chain seq x y z
N MET A 1 38.96 28.99 -41.02
CA MET A 1 38.80 28.84 -39.57
C MET A 1 39.82 29.77 -38.92
N THR A 2 39.39 30.80 -38.17
CA THR A 2 40.26 31.87 -37.63
C THR A 2 40.57 31.74 -36.13
N THR A 3 40.02 30.72 -35.48
CA THR A 3 40.31 30.30 -34.12
C THR A 3 40.24 28.76 -34.04
N ASN A 4 40.76 28.18 -32.96
CA ASN A 4 40.67 26.75 -32.72
C ASN A 4 39.20 26.33 -32.57
N ALA A 5 38.80 25.25 -33.25
CA ALA A 5 37.49 24.62 -33.09
C ALA A 5 37.66 23.13 -32.82
N VAL A 6 36.78 22.58 -31.97
CA VAL A 6 36.70 21.14 -31.68
C VAL A 6 35.32 20.66 -32.11
N TRP A 7 35.28 19.55 -32.84
CA TRP A 7 34.07 18.80 -33.12
C TRP A 7 34.09 17.51 -32.31
N ILE A 8 33.08 17.34 -31.46
CA ILE A 8 32.86 16.13 -30.68
C ILE A 8 31.66 15.42 -31.29
N TRP A 9 31.87 14.20 -31.77
CA TRP A 9 30.79 13.33 -32.20
C TRP A 9 30.27 12.55 -30.99
N HIS A 10 28.96 12.57 -30.80
CA HIS A 10 28.28 11.78 -29.77
C HIS A 10 27.68 10.54 -30.42
N PHE A 11 27.91 9.38 -29.83
CA PHE A 11 27.39 8.09 -30.29
C PHE A 11 26.46 7.51 -29.22
N LYS A 12 25.45 6.76 -29.66
CA LYS A 12 24.61 5.92 -28.80
C LYS A 12 24.84 4.44 -29.12
N GLN A 13 24.71 3.58 -28.11
CA GLN A 13 24.83 2.14 -28.28
C GLN A 13 23.47 1.55 -28.65
N GLN A 14 23.46 0.67 -29.67
CA GLN A 14 22.29 -0.10 -30.08
C GLN A 14 22.62 -1.59 -30.10
N PHE A 15 21.60 -2.41 -29.85
CA PHE A 15 21.68 -3.86 -29.91
C PHE A 15 20.76 -4.43 -30.98
N LYS A 16 21.20 -5.50 -31.63
CA LYS A 16 20.42 -6.21 -32.63
C LYS A 16 19.31 -7.00 -31.96
N PHE A 17 18.08 -6.84 -32.44
CA PHE A 17 16.91 -7.62 -32.02
C PHE A 17 16.33 -8.35 -33.23
N ASP A 18 16.34 -9.67 -33.22
CA ASP A 18 15.75 -10.49 -34.28
C ASP A 18 14.43 -11.12 -33.81
N VAL A 19 13.34 -10.90 -34.54
CA VAL A 19 12.07 -11.62 -34.36
C VAL A 19 11.94 -12.64 -35.48
N LEU A 20 11.96 -13.92 -35.13
CA LEU A 20 12.00 -15.02 -36.08
C LEU A 20 10.78 -15.93 -35.95
N CYS A 21 10.47 -16.61 -37.04
CA CYS A 21 9.46 -17.67 -37.08
C CYS A 21 9.98 -18.99 -36.51
N THR A 22 11.22 -19.36 -36.85
CA THR A 22 11.88 -20.58 -36.40
C THR A 22 13.31 -20.27 -35.99
N LEU A 23 13.93 -21.19 -35.25
CA LEU A 23 15.33 -21.08 -34.83
C LEU A 23 16.33 -21.18 -36.01
N GLU A 24 15.85 -21.56 -37.21
CA GLU A 24 16.70 -21.90 -38.36
C GLU A 24 16.63 -20.88 -39.50
N THR A 25 15.66 -19.95 -39.54
CA THR A 25 15.56 -19.01 -40.68
C THR A 25 15.00 -17.65 -40.28
N ALA A 26 15.74 -16.58 -40.62
CA ALA A 26 15.19 -15.24 -40.74
C ALA A 26 14.41 -15.12 -42.04
N GLY A 27 13.08 -15.08 -41.94
CA GLY A 27 12.16 -15.04 -43.07
C GLY A 27 10.99 -14.08 -42.80
N THR A 28 10.38 -13.58 -43.87
CA THR A 28 9.34 -12.52 -43.85
C THR A 28 7.93 -13.00 -43.50
N GLY A 29 7.77 -14.24 -43.05
CA GLY A 29 6.46 -14.79 -42.69
C GLY A 29 6.54 -16.26 -42.26
N CYS A 30 5.70 -16.63 -41.31
CA CYS A 30 5.64 -17.94 -40.67
C CYS A 30 4.51 -18.84 -41.17
N GLY A 31 3.60 -18.30 -42.00
CA GLY A 31 2.35 -18.98 -42.37
C GLY A 31 1.34 -19.07 -41.22
N TYR A 32 1.59 -18.37 -40.11
CA TYR A 32 0.71 -18.16 -38.97
C TYR A 32 0.48 -16.64 -38.79
N ASP A 33 0.13 -16.21 -37.58
CA ASP A 33 -0.07 -14.79 -37.26
C ASP A 33 1.21 -13.93 -37.42
N THR A 34 1.01 -12.63 -37.59
CA THR A 34 2.08 -11.62 -37.67
C THR A 34 2.27 -10.94 -36.31
N PRO A 35 3.41 -11.17 -35.62
CA PRO A 35 3.67 -10.54 -34.33
C PRO A 35 3.86 -9.03 -34.45
N ASP A 36 3.75 -8.34 -33.32
CA ASP A 36 4.22 -6.96 -33.14
C ASP A 36 5.37 -6.95 -32.11
N PRO A 37 6.61 -6.57 -32.47
CA PRO A 37 7.04 -6.20 -33.82
C PRO A 37 7.06 -7.40 -34.77
N ALA A 38 6.86 -7.11 -36.06
CA ALA A 38 6.82 -8.10 -37.13
C ALA A 38 8.12 -8.91 -37.23
N TYR A 39 8.07 -10.02 -37.97
CA TYR A 39 9.28 -10.79 -38.24
C TYR A 39 10.33 -9.94 -38.96
N GLY A 40 11.55 -9.95 -38.44
CA GLY A 40 12.63 -9.15 -39.00
C GLY A 40 13.74 -8.83 -38.00
N THR A 41 14.63 -7.96 -38.45
CA THR A 41 15.77 -7.47 -37.67
C THR A 41 15.59 -5.99 -37.34
N TYR A 42 15.74 -5.67 -36.06
CA TYR A 42 15.60 -4.34 -35.49
C TYR A 42 16.88 -3.94 -34.74
N TRP A 43 17.06 -2.64 -34.55
CA TRP A 43 18.17 -2.07 -33.76
C TRP A 43 17.59 -1.22 -32.62
N MET A 44 17.83 -1.66 -31.40
CA MET A 44 17.22 -1.09 -30.19
C MET A 44 18.27 -0.37 -29.35
N ASP A 45 17.97 0.83 -28.86
CA ASP A 45 18.89 1.57 -28.00
C ASP A 45 19.12 0.81 -26.68
N ASN A 46 20.36 0.83 -26.17
CA ASN A 46 20.68 0.25 -24.87
C ASN A 46 19.78 0.84 -23.76
N GLY A 47 19.21 -0.02 -22.92
CA GLY A 47 18.28 0.33 -21.85
C GLY A 47 16.82 0.48 -22.29
N THR A 48 16.51 0.38 -23.58
CA THR A 48 15.12 0.41 -24.06
C THR A 48 14.39 -0.84 -23.60
N SER A 49 13.12 -0.71 -23.22
CA SER A 49 12.22 -1.85 -22.98
C SER A 49 11.23 -1.98 -24.13
N ILE A 50 11.01 -3.21 -24.60
CA ILE A 50 9.98 -3.55 -25.59
C ILE A 50 9.05 -4.60 -25.03
N THR A 51 7.80 -4.59 -25.49
CA THR A 51 6.86 -5.71 -25.33
C THR A 51 6.51 -6.22 -26.71
N ALA A 52 6.88 -7.46 -27.00
CA ALA A 52 6.52 -8.16 -28.23
C ALA A 52 5.27 -9.01 -27.99
N THR A 53 4.30 -8.97 -28.90
CA THR A 53 3.03 -9.69 -28.79
C THR A 53 2.69 -10.43 -30.08
N ILE A 54 1.81 -11.42 -29.97
CA ILE A 54 1.25 -12.16 -31.11
C ILE A 54 -0.17 -12.61 -30.76
N ASP A 55 -1.06 -12.76 -31.74
CA ASP A 55 -2.35 -13.42 -31.50
C ASP A 55 -2.08 -14.88 -31.10
N PRO A 56 -2.62 -15.35 -29.95
CA PRO A 56 -2.41 -16.72 -29.51
C PRO A 56 -3.05 -17.77 -30.43
N SER A 57 -3.88 -17.37 -31.41
CA SER A 57 -4.55 -18.28 -32.32
C SER A 57 -4.55 -17.80 -33.77
N ASP A 58 -4.18 -18.69 -34.68
CA ASP A 58 -4.35 -18.47 -36.12
C ASP A 58 -4.85 -19.75 -36.80
N GLY A 59 -6.11 -19.71 -37.22
CA GLY A 59 -6.80 -20.86 -37.83
C GLY A 59 -6.68 -22.14 -36.99
N GLY A 60 -6.01 -23.15 -37.56
CA GLY A 60 -5.79 -24.45 -36.93
C GLY A 60 -4.61 -24.53 -35.96
N TYR A 61 -3.90 -23.42 -35.75
CA TYR A 61 -2.68 -23.35 -34.96
C TYR A 61 -2.84 -22.41 -33.77
N VAL A 62 -2.06 -22.69 -32.72
CA VAL A 62 -2.00 -21.89 -31.50
C VAL A 62 -0.56 -21.63 -31.09
N CYS A 63 -0.31 -20.41 -30.59
CA CYS A 63 0.98 -20.03 -30.04
C CYS A 63 1.12 -20.63 -28.64
N VAL A 64 2.18 -21.41 -28.43
CA VAL A 64 2.45 -22.16 -27.20
C VAL A 64 3.64 -21.61 -26.42
N GLY A 65 3.96 -20.33 -26.61
CA GLY A 65 5.10 -19.67 -25.99
C GLY A 65 6.15 -19.23 -27.00
N TYR A 66 7.36 -19.01 -26.50
CA TYR A 66 8.46 -18.48 -27.29
C TYR A 66 9.81 -18.98 -26.79
N PHE A 67 10.81 -18.93 -27.66
CA PHE A 67 12.22 -19.02 -27.31
C PHE A 67 12.84 -17.64 -27.39
N TYR A 68 13.79 -17.33 -26.50
CA TYR A 68 14.55 -16.10 -26.57
C TYR A 68 15.99 -16.32 -26.15
N GLY A 69 16.92 -15.59 -26.74
CA GLY A 69 18.34 -15.70 -26.36
C GLY A 69 19.28 -15.30 -27.47
N ILE A 70 20.54 -15.69 -27.33
CA ILE A 70 21.58 -15.43 -28.32
C ILE A 70 21.97 -16.78 -28.91
N PRO A 71 21.85 -16.98 -30.24
CA PRO A 71 22.25 -18.24 -30.87
C PRO A 71 23.67 -18.67 -30.43
N PRO A 72 23.88 -19.93 -30.05
CA PRO A 72 22.94 -21.06 -30.07
C PRO A 72 22.17 -21.29 -28.76
N SER A 73 22.30 -20.41 -27.76
CA SER A 73 21.74 -20.59 -26.41
C SER A 73 20.41 -19.86 -26.26
N TYR A 74 19.34 -20.62 -26.05
CA TYR A 74 17.97 -20.09 -25.90
C TYR A 74 17.36 -20.48 -24.55
N SER A 75 16.66 -19.53 -23.95
CA SER A 75 15.68 -19.75 -22.89
C SER A 75 14.28 -19.86 -23.52
N SER A 76 13.30 -20.31 -22.75
CA SER A 76 11.90 -20.40 -23.18
C SER A 76 10.97 -19.68 -22.21
N GLY A 77 9.87 -19.14 -22.74
CA GLY A 77 8.74 -18.64 -21.95
C GLY A 77 7.41 -19.14 -22.50
N TRP A 78 6.35 -18.90 -21.74
CA TRP A 78 4.98 -19.28 -22.06
C TRP A 78 4.13 -18.05 -22.39
N GLY A 79 3.00 -18.26 -23.07
CA GLY A 79 2.08 -17.20 -23.44
C GLY A 79 2.41 -16.53 -24.77
N HIS A 80 1.75 -15.40 -25.01
CA HIS A 80 1.73 -14.70 -26.30
C HIS A 80 2.20 -13.24 -26.19
N SER A 81 2.93 -12.93 -25.10
CA SER A 81 3.56 -11.63 -24.85
C SER A 81 4.93 -11.84 -24.21
N TRP A 82 5.91 -11.03 -24.60
CA TRP A 82 7.27 -11.08 -24.09
C TRP A 82 7.82 -9.68 -23.90
N THR A 83 8.18 -9.32 -22.66
CA THR A 83 8.79 -8.03 -22.33
C THR A 83 10.29 -8.20 -22.09
N HIS A 84 11.10 -7.28 -22.63
CA HIS A 84 12.55 -7.32 -22.47
C HIS A 84 13.18 -5.92 -22.46
N THR A 85 14.18 -5.74 -21.59
CA THR A 85 15.04 -4.54 -21.55
C THR A 85 16.40 -4.85 -22.16
N PHE A 86 16.77 -4.13 -23.22
CA PHE A 86 17.96 -4.43 -24.00
C PHE A 86 19.26 -4.01 -23.29
N SER A 87 20.05 -5.00 -22.89
CA SER A 87 21.44 -4.84 -22.43
C SER A 87 22.45 -5.57 -23.32
N GLY A 88 21.97 -6.22 -24.39
CA GLY A 88 22.73 -6.98 -25.36
C GLY A 88 21.87 -7.37 -26.57
N PRO A 89 22.47 -7.96 -27.62
CA PRO A 89 21.71 -8.50 -28.75
C PRO A 89 20.85 -9.68 -28.31
N ILE A 90 19.70 -9.89 -28.96
CA ILE A 90 18.78 -10.97 -28.61
C ILE A 90 17.92 -11.38 -29.81
N THR A 91 17.51 -12.64 -29.80
CA THR A 91 16.58 -13.24 -30.77
C THR A 91 15.34 -13.73 -30.03
N LEU A 92 14.15 -13.45 -30.56
CA LEU A 92 12.85 -13.95 -30.12
C LEU A 92 12.26 -14.85 -31.20
N VAL A 93 11.73 -16.01 -30.83
CA VAL A 93 11.10 -16.98 -31.73
C VAL A 93 9.77 -17.44 -31.15
N TRP A 94 8.67 -17.19 -31.83
CA TRP A 94 7.35 -17.69 -31.42
C TRP A 94 7.19 -19.18 -31.74
N ARG A 95 6.56 -19.93 -30.82
CA ARG A 95 6.37 -21.38 -30.94
C ARG A 95 4.92 -21.68 -31.27
N TRP A 96 4.69 -22.44 -32.33
CA TRP A 96 3.35 -22.79 -32.81
C TRP A 96 3.13 -24.30 -32.79
N LEU A 97 1.94 -24.73 -32.40
CA LEU A 97 1.48 -26.11 -32.51
C LEU A 97 0.11 -26.17 -33.18
N ASN A 98 -0.23 -27.33 -33.74
CA ASN A 98 -1.61 -27.59 -34.14
C ASN A 98 -2.50 -27.57 -32.89
N ARG A 99 -3.70 -27.00 -33.01
CA ARG A 99 -4.67 -26.94 -31.91
C ARG A 99 -5.01 -28.32 -31.33
N SER A 100 -4.90 -29.41 -32.10
CA SER A 100 -5.11 -30.77 -31.58
C SER A 100 -4.07 -31.25 -30.57
N ASP A 101 -2.89 -30.65 -30.59
CA ASP A 101 -1.71 -31.06 -29.83
C ASP A 101 -1.45 -30.17 -28.60
N ALA A 102 -2.35 -29.20 -28.37
CA ALA A 102 -2.26 -28.23 -27.31
C ALA A 102 -3.51 -28.26 -26.43
N GLU A 103 -3.34 -27.89 -25.16
CA GLU A 103 -4.42 -27.58 -24.24
C GLU A 103 -4.38 -26.09 -23.88
N SER A 104 -5.46 -25.59 -23.29
CA SER A 104 -5.61 -24.18 -22.95
C SER A 104 -5.75 -23.95 -21.45
N ILE A 105 -5.09 -22.92 -20.93
CA ILE A 105 -5.36 -22.39 -19.59
C ILE A 105 -5.86 -20.96 -19.76
N ARG A 106 -7.06 -20.70 -19.25
CA ARG A 106 -7.58 -19.34 -19.10
C ARG A 106 -7.05 -18.75 -17.80
N VAL A 107 -6.27 -17.68 -17.90
CA VAL A 107 -5.85 -16.87 -16.75
C VAL A 107 -6.83 -15.73 -16.57
N VAL A 108 -7.37 -15.59 -15.37
CA VAL A 108 -8.31 -14.52 -15.00
C VAL A 108 -7.72 -13.81 -13.80
N SER A 109 -7.66 -12.49 -13.89
CA SER A 109 -7.24 -11.60 -12.80
C SER A 109 -7.92 -10.27 -13.01
N ASP A 110 -8.60 -9.76 -11.99
CA ASP A 110 -9.22 -8.43 -12.04
C ASP A 110 -8.23 -7.32 -11.62
N HIS A 111 -7.12 -7.72 -10.99
CA HIS A 111 -6.02 -6.85 -10.56
C HIS A 111 -4.67 -7.47 -10.94
N GLY A 112 -3.60 -6.69 -10.95
CA GLY A 112 -2.25 -7.20 -11.27
C GLY A 112 -2.13 -7.86 -12.65
N GLU A 113 -2.97 -7.45 -13.61
CA GLU A 113 -3.10 -8.11 -14.92
C GLU A 113 -1.77 -8.22 -15.68
N TRP A 114 -0.98 -7.15 -15.65
CA TRP A 114 0.34 -7.08 -16.28
C TRP A 114 1.41 -7.92 -15.58
N GLY A 115 1.15 -8.34 -14.35
CA GLY A 115 2.03 -9.20 -13.54
C GLY A 115 1.77 -10.70 -13.72
N CYS A 116 0.70 -11.08 -14.42
CA CYS A 116 0.34 -12.47 -14.63
C CYS A 116 1.27 -13.16 -15.63
N VAL A 117 1.79 -14.33 -15.24
CA VAL A 117 2.56 -15.22 -16.13
C VAL A 117 1.93 -16.62 -16.06
N PRO A 118 1.42 -17.14 -17.20
CA PRO A 118 1.28 -16.46 -18.49
C PRO A 118 0.27 -15.28 -18.41
N PRO A 119 0.22 -14.40 -19.42
CA PRO A 119 -0.65 -13.21 -19.40
C PRO A 119 -2.13 -13.51 -19.19
N VAL A 120 -2.90 -12.55 -18.69
CA VAL A 120 -4.37 -12.67 -18.57
C VAL A 120 -5.00 -13.00 -19.94
N GLY A 121 -5.96 -13.91 -19.95
CA GLY A 121 -6.63 -14.39 -21.16
C GLY A 121 -6.35 -15.87 -21.45
N TRP A 122 -6.50 -16.24 -22.71
CA TRP A 122 -6.30 -17.62 -23.17
C TRP A 122 -4.85 -17.87 -23.53
N ASN A 123 -4.25 -18.86 -22.85
CA ASN A 123 -2.89 -19.30 -23.12
C ASN A 123 -2.89 -20.77 -23.53
N PHE A 124 -2.09 -21.11 -24.52
CA PHE A 124 -2.00 -22.47 -25.04
C PHE A 124 -0.66 -23.10 -24.68
N PHE A 125 -0.69 -24.41 -24.44
CA PHE A 125 0.45 -25.18 -23.98
C PHE A 125 0.51 -26.52 -24.68
N PRO A 126 1.70 -27.07 -24.96
CA PRO A 126 1.82 -28.43 -25.45
C PRO A 126 1.19 -29.40 -24.44
N ARG A 127 0.43 -30.40 -24.90
CA ARG A 127 -0.16 -31.40 -24.00
C ARG A 127 0.94 -32.12 -23.22
N GLY A 128 0.78 -32.21 -21.91
CA GLY A 128 1.76 -32.79 -20.97
C GLY A 128 2.87 -31.82 -20.53
N ALA A 129 2.84 -30.54 -20.95
CA ALA A 129 3.74 -29.53 -20.41
C ALA A 129 3.55 -29.37 -18.91
N VAL A 130 4.64 -29.04 -18.20
CA VAL A 130 4.60 -28.64 -16.79
C VAL A 130 4.86 -27.14 -16.74
N VAL A 131 3.94 -26.40 -16.11
CA VAL A 131 3.96 -24.93 -16.11
C VAL A 131 3.80 -24.39 -14.70
N ASP A 132 4.47 -23.28 -14.44
CA ASP A 132 4.23 -22.48 -13.24
C ASP A 132 3.38 -21.29 -13.65
N LEU A 133 2.31 -21.05 -12.88
CA LEU A 133 1.42 -19.92 -13.04
C LEU A 133 1.65 -18.98 -11.86
N TRP A 134 1.86 -17.70 -12.10
CA TRP A 134 2.03 -16.74 -11.01
C TRP A 134 1.52 -15.35 -11.38
N THR A 135 1.30 -14.54 -10.35
CA THR A 135 1.00 -13.12 -10.48
C THR A 135 1.82 -12.32 -9.46
N THR A 136 1.80 -10.99 -9.54
CA THR A 136 2.43 -10.14 -8.53
C THR A 136 1.73 -10.28 -7.18
N ALA A 137 2.47 -10.12 -6.09
CA ALA A 137 1.88 -10.21 -4.74
C ALA A 137 0.90 -9.05 -4.46
N TYR A 138 1.16 -7.89 -5.09
CA TYR A 138 0.34 -6.70 -5.03
C TYR A 138 0.11 -6.19 -6.44
N ASP A 139 -1.01 -5.51 -6.67
CA ASP A 139 -1.16 -4.69 -7.86
C ASP A 139 -0.35 -3.39 -7.74
N VAL A 140 -0.32 -2.61 -8.82
CA VAL A 140 0.29 -1.29 -8.78
C VAL A 140 -0.65 -0.40 -7.97
N PRO A 141 -0.22 0.16 -6.81
CA PRO A 141 -1.09 1.00 -6.01
C PRO A 141 -1.56 2.20 -6.83
N ASP A 142 -2.82 2.57 -6.68
CA ASP A 142 -3.25 3.87 -7.16
C ASP A 142 -2.61 4.92 -6.25
N SER A 143 -1.53 5.52 -6.73
CA SER A 143 -0.78 6.54 -5.99
C SER A 143 -1.65 7.72 -5.57
N THR A 144 -2.75 7.96 -6.29
CA THR A 144 -3.71 9.04 -6.04
C THR A 144 -4.89 8.64 -5.17
N GLU A 145 -5.15 7.36 -4.97
CA GLU A 145 -6.23 6.92 -4.09
C GLU A 145 -5.72 6.28 -2.80
N GLY A 146 -4.48 5.82 -2.71
CA GLY A 146 -3.99 5.15 -1.49
C GLY A 146 -4.64 3.78 -1.26
N ILE A 147 -5.14 3.18 -2.33
CA ILE A 147 -5.71 1.84 -2.39
C ILE A 147 -4.77 0.95 -3.19
N ARG A 148 -4.64 -0.30 -2.77
CA ARG A 148 -3.99 -1.38 -3.53
C ARG A 148 -4.72 -2.69 -3.29
N PHE A 149 -4.38 -3.71 -4.06
CA PHE A 149 -4.93 -5.05 -3.92
C PHE A 149 -3.79 -6.05 -3.69
N SER A 150 -3.94 -6.91 -2.67
CA SER A 150 -3.01 -8.01 -2.40
C SER A 150 -3.58 -9.35 -2.86
N CYS A 151 -2.77 -10.15 -3.53
CA CYS A 151 -3.17 -11.47 -4.01
C CYS A 151 -3.24 -12.43 -2.81
N THR A 152 -4.43 -12.94 -2.52
CA THR A 152 -4.69 -13.84 -1.39
C THR A 152 -4.64 -15.31 -1.77
N GLY A 153 -4.60 -15.61 -3.07
CA GLY A 153 -4.65 -16.98 -3.55
C GLY A 153 -5.21 -17.09 -4.95
N TRP A 154 -5.66 -18.30 -5.29
CA TRP A 154 -6.33 -18.58 -6.55
C TRP A 154 -7.40 -19.65 -6.37
N THR A 155 -8.36 -19.67 -7.29
CA THR A 155 -9.24 -20.81 -7.53
C THR A 155 -8.97 -21.40 -8.91
N GLY A 156 -9.12 -22.72 -9.04
CA GLY A 156 -8.75 -23.44 -10.25
C GLY A 156 -9.75 -24.50 -10.69
N THR A 157 -9.76 -24.79 -11.99
CA THR A 157 -10.55 -25.88 -12.60
C THR A 157 -9.72 -26.60 -13.68
N GLY A 158 -10.14 -27.81 -14.04
CA GLY A 158 -9.46 -28.63 -15.04
C GLY A 158 -8.12 -29.16 -14.52
N CYS A 159 -7.03 -28.89 -15.25
CA CYS A 159 -5.68 -29.27 -14.84
C CYS A 159 -5.10 -28.43 -13.69
N ILE A 160 -5.77 -27.34 -13.30
CA ILE A 160 -5.34 -26.46 -12.20
C ILE A 160 -5.84 -27.01 -10.86
N PRO A 161 -5.03 -27.04 -9.79
CA PRO A 161 -5.51 -27.34 -8.44
C PRO A 161 -6.71 -26.47 -8.05
N ALA A 162 -7.68 -27.03 -7.33
CA ALA A 162 -8.94 -26.35 -7.02
C ALA A 162 -8.76 -25.00 -6.31
N SER A 163 -7.71 -24.87 -5.48
CA SER A 163 -7.38 -23.62 -4.79
C SER A 163 -5.93 -23.59 -4.31
N GLY A 164 -5.43 -22.39 -4.01
CA GLY A 164 -4.24 -22.17 -3.18
C GLY A 164 -4.19 -20.77 -2.59
N ALA A 165 -3.21 -20.52 -1.70
CA ALA A 165 -3.18 -19.36 -0.80
C ALA A 165 -1.93 -18.46 -0.96
N SER A 166 -1.34 -18.46 -2.15
CA SER A 166 -0.13 -17.70 -2.53
C SER A 166 -0.41 -16.96 -3.85
N ASN A 167 0.55 -16.20 -4.37
CA ASN A 167 0.53 -15.64 -5.71
C ASN A 167 1.24 -16.54 -6.75
N VAL A 168 1.55 -17.79 -6.39
CA VAL A 168 2.28 -18.75 -7.24
C VAL A 168 1.64 -20.14 -7.16
N CYS A 169 1.28 -20.71 -8.30
CA CYS A 169 0.83 -22.09 -8.49
C CYS A 169 1.87 -22.85 -9.33
N THR A 170 2.67 -23.70 -8.68
CA THR A 170 3.79 -24.39 -9.33
C THR A 170 3.45 -25.79 -9.80
N GLY A 171 4.15 -26.26 -10.83
CA GLY A 171 4.14 -27.66 -11.25
C GLY A 171 2.83 -28.15 -11.87
N VAL A 172 2.05 -27.25 -12.49
CA VAL A 172 0.79 -27.62 -13.14
C VAL A 172 1.09 -28.50 -14.35
N SER A 173 0.59 -29.75 -14.32
CA SER A 173 0.69 -30.68 -15.44
C SER A 173 -0.49 -30.48 -16.39
N VAL A 174 -0.22 -29.96 -17.59
CA VAL A 174 -1.24 -29.57 -18.56
C VAL A 174 -1.72 -30.78 -19.38
N THR A 175 -2.52 -31.63 -18.75
CA THR A 175 -3.11 -32.82 -19.39
C THR A 175 -4.47 -32.56 -20.02
N ASP A 176 -5.17 -31.55 -19.54
CA ASP A 176 -6.47 -31.07 -20.00
C ASP A 176 -6.48 -29.54 -19.95
N SER A 177 -7.48 -28.93 -20.59
CA SER A 177 -7.71 -27.49 -20.47
C SER A 177 -8.21 -27.09 -19.07
N GLY A 178 -7.89 -25.87 -18.63
CA GLY A 178 -8.17 -25.40 -17.28
C GLY A 178 -8.43 -23.89 -17.18
N THR A 179 -8.81 -23.44 -16.00
CA THR A 179 -8.94 -22.01 -15.68
C THR A 179 -8.32 -21.76 -14.31
N ILE A 180 -7.55 -20.69 -14.20
CA ILE A 180 -7.08 -20.13 -12.93
C ILE A 180 -7.67 -18.73 -12.77
N VAL A 181 -8.21 -18.46 -11.59
CA VAL A 181 -8.70 -17.14 -11.19
C VAL A 181 -7.88 -16.70 -9.98
N TRP A 182 -7.12 -15.62 -10.12
CA TRP A 182 -6.39 -15.01 -9.00
C TRP A 182 -7.36 -14.23 -8.12
N ASN A 183 -7.27 -14.46 -6.82
CA ASN A 183 -8.14 -13.83 -5.82
C ASN A 183 -7.39 -12.68 -5.17
N TRP A 184 -8.06 -11.53 -5.05
CA TRP A 184 -7.48 -10.29 -4.56
C TRP A 184 -8.26 -9.76 -3.36
N GLN A 185 -7.57 -9.12 -2.43
CA GLN A 185 -8.14 -8.43 -1.28
C GLN A 185 -7.71 -6.97 -1.34
N GLN A 186 -8.66 -6.05 -1.20
CA GLN A 186 -8.35 -4.62 -1.10
C GLN A 186 -7.60 -4.34 0.20
N GLU A 187 -6.58 -3.48 0.09
CA GLU A 187 -5.83 -2.90 1.19
C GLU A 187 -5.86 -1.38 1.10
N ASN A 188 -6.06 -0.74 2.25
CA ASN A 188 -6.06 0.70 2.41
C ASN A 188 -4.74 1.16 3.05
N ARG A 189 -4.24 2.30 2.60
CA ARG A 189 -3.03 2.92 3.15
C ARG A 189 -3.34 3.65 4.45
N LEU A 190 -2.52 3.40 5.48
CA LEU A 190 -2.46 4.20 6.70
C LEU A 190 -1.11 4.92 6.76
N ARG A 191 -1.10 6.24 6.92
CA ARG A 191 0.12 6.99 7.24
C ARG A 191 0.03 7.58 8.63
N ILE A 192 1.13 7.47 9.37
CA ILE A 192 1.27 8.06 10.69
C ILE A 192 2.32 9.17 10.61
N PHE A 193 1.96 10.36 11.08
CA PHE A 193 2.81 11.53 11.21
C PHE A 193 2.89 11.96 12.68
N SER A 194 4.10 12.11 13.18
CA SER A 194 4.36 12.73 14.48
C SER A 194 5.79 13.27 14.49
N ASP A 195 5.98 14.50 14.95
CA ASP A 195 7.30 15.12 15.11
C ASP A 195 8.00 14.66 16.41
N PHE A 196 7.22 14.21 17.39
CA PHE A 196 7.69 13.86 18.73
C PHE A 196 7.01 12.59 19.25
N GLY A 197 7.47 12.12 20.40
CA GLY A 197 6.88 11.00 21.12
C GLY A 197 7.13 9.64 20.45
N SER A 198 6.21 8.72 20.69
CA SER A 198 6.29 7.33 20.20
C SER A 198 4.89 6.86 19.79
N PRO A 199 4.43 7.22 18.57
CA PRO A 199 3.16 6.72 18.07
C PRO A 199 3.23 5.22 17.80
N TYR A 200 2.09 4.55 17.86
CA TYR A 200 1.88 3.18 17.41
C TYR A 200 0.68 3.14 16.45
N PRO A 201 0.82 2.62 15.22
CA PRO A 201 2.08 2.27 14.57
C PRO A 201 3.08 3.44 14.54
N ASP A 202 4.38 3.14 14.40
CA ASP A 202 5.42 4.17 14.31
C ASP A 202 5.14 5.12 13.13
N THR A 203 5.80 6.28 13.10
CA THR A 203 5.73 7.20 11.95
C THR A 203 6.13 6.47 10.66
N GLY A 204 5.27 6.49 9.64
CA GLY A 204 5.51 5.75 8.41
C GLY A 204 4.25 5.49 7.58
N GLU A 205 4.43 4.71 6.52
CA GLU A 205 3.36 4.25 5.64
C GLU A 205 3.14 2.74 5.80
N TYR A 206 1.89 2.36 5.98
CA TYR A 206 1.44 1.01 6.20
C TYR A 206 0.25 0.69 5.30
N TRP A 207 0.03 -0.60 5.07
CA TRP A 207 -1.07 -1.09 4.25
C TRP A 207 -1.77 -2.21 5.01
N PHE A 208 -3.09 -2.08 5.15
CA PHE A 208 -3.91 -3.03 5.89
C PHE A 208 -5.12 -3.42 5.07
N ASN A 209 -5.62 -4.64 5.26
CA ASN A 209 -6.84 -5.10 4.60
C ASN A 209 -8.01 -4.15 4.89
N ASP A 210 -8.81 -3.92 3.87
CA ASP A 210 -10.05 -3.16 3.99
C ASP A 210 -10.93 -3.67 5.14
N GLY A 211 -11.40 -2.74 5.98
CA GLY A 211 -12.19 -3.02 7.17
C GLY A 211 -11.42 -3.58 8.36
N MET A 212 -10.09 -3.63 8.34
CA MET A 212 -9.29 -4.09 9.47
C MET A 212 -9.39 -3.12 10.66
N ASN A 213 -9.52 -3.67 11.87
CA ASN A 213 -9.44 -2.89 13.10
C ASN A 213 -7.98 -2.69 13.51
N ILE A 214 -7.54 -1.43 13.61
CA ILE A 214 -6.17 -1.03 13.93
C ILE A 214 -6.19 -0.28 15.25
N ASN A 215 -5.27 -0.62 16.15
CA ASN A 215 -5.01 0.19 17.34
C ASN A 215 -4.05 1.32 16.94
N VAL A 216 -4.49 2.56 17.12
CA VAL A 216 -3.66 3.76 16.95
C VAL A 216 -3.55 4.45 18.29
N ARG A 217 -2.32 4.60 18.77
CA ARG A 217 -2.06 5.19 20.08
C ARG A 217 -0.76 6.00 20.14
N MET A 218 -0.63 6.85 21.15
CA MET A 218 0.60 7.57 21.48
C MET A 218 1.12 7.05 22.81
N ASP A 219 2.21 6.29 22.78
CA ASP A 219 2.78 5.66 23.97
C ASP A 219 3.53 6.67 24.86
N VAL A 220 4.07 7.73 24.26
CA VAL A 220 4.78 8.81 24.95
C VAL A 220 4.16 10.14 24.60
N ILE A 221 3.42 10.74 25.54
CA ILE A 221 2.65 11.98 25.34
C ILE A 221 3.41 13.26 25.73
N THR A 222 4.67 13.12 26.16
CA THR A 222 5.54 14.23 26.54
C THR A 222 6.93 14.03 25.96
N ASP A 223 7.50 15.06 25.35
CA ASP A 223 8.83 15.00 24.75
C ASP A 223 9.58 16.33 24.92
N THR A 224 10.77 16.45 24.35
CA THR A 224 11.59 17.66 24.39
C THR A 224 12.13 17.97 23.00
N THR A 225 12.01 19.23 22.56
CA THR A 225 12.63 19.69 21.32
C THR A 225 14.16 19.69 21.41
N ASP A 226 14.84 19.79 20.27
CA ASP A 226 16.30 19.96 20.20
C ASP A 226 16.83 21.18 20.97
N THR A 227 15.97 22.18 21.24
CA THR A 227 16.30 23.37 22.03
C THR A 227 16.09 23.19 23.53
N GLY A 228 15.63 22.01 23.97
CA GLY A 228 15.32 21.73 25.37
C GLY A 228 13.93 22.18 25.82
N THR A 229 13.03 22.55 24.90
CA THR A 229 11.66 22.95 25.23
C THR A 229 10.79 21.71 25.40
N SER A 230 10.09 21.57 26.53
CA SER A 230 9.13 20.49 26.70
C SER A 230 7.92 20.67 25.79
N VAL A 231 7.50 19.60 25.15
CA VAL A 231 6.31 19.54 24.29
C VAL A 231 5.39 18.41 24.74
N TYR A 232 4.09 18.60 24.53
CA TYR A 232 3.02 17.74 25.01
C TYR A 232 2.10 17.40 23.85
N CYS A 233 1.77 16.12 23.72
CA CYS A 233 0.79 15.67 22.75
C CYS A 233 -0.58 16.21 23.15
N THR A 234 -1.24 16.95 22.27
CA THR A 234 -2.56 17.54 22.54
C THR A 234 -3.70 16.78 21.87
N GLY A 235 -3.37 15.69 21.16
CA GLY A 235 -4.32 14.86 20.44
C GLY A 235 -3.81 14.52 19.05
N TRP A 236 -4.72 14.12 18.18
CA TRP A 236 -4.42 13.82 16.78
C TRP A 236 -5.59 14.23 15.90
N HIS A 237 -5.32 14.42 14.61
CA HIS A 237 -6.34 14.57 13.59
C HIS A 237 -6.20 13.52 12.50
N ALA A 238 -7.35 13.09 11.98
CA ALA A 238 -7.46 12.28 10.78
C ALA A 238 -7.59 13.19 9.55
N ASP A 239 -6.72 12.98 8.57
CA ASP A 239 -6.86 13.54 7.23
C ASP A 239 -7.35 12.46 6.28
N PHE A 240 -8.49 12.74 5.64
CA PHE A 240 -9.10 11.85 4.66
C PHE A 240 -8.64 12.19 3.26
N PHE A 241 -8.29 11.16 2.49
CA PHE A 241 -7.98 11.35 1.08
C PHE A 241 -9.24 11.80 0.31
N ASN A 242 -9.10 12.81 -0.55
CA ASN A 242 -10.18 13.35 -1.40
C ASN A 242 -11.50 13.75 -0.71
N GLY A 243 -11.49 14.00 0.60
CA GLY A 243 -12.70 14.36 1.34
C GLY A 243 -13.70 13.21 1.51
N ASP A 244 -13.24 11.96 1.34
CA ASP A 244 -14.05 10.78 1.64
C ASP A 244 -14.40 10.72 3.13
N THR A 245 -15.68 10.49 3.42
CA THR A 245 -16.23 10.44 4.78
C THR A 245 -16.37 9.00 5.29
N CYS A 246 -15.55 8.09 4.77
CA CYS A 246 -15.52 6.66 5.11
C CYS A 246 -15.38 6.42 6.62
N LEU A 247 -14.74 7.33 7.33
CA LEU A 247 -14.92 7.42 8.76
C LEU A 247 -16.19 8.24 9.09
N ALA A 248 -17.19 7.57 9.67
CA ALA A 248 -18.25 8.20 10.46
C ALA A 248 -17.69 8.79 11.78
N PHE A 249 -16.57 9.51 11.68
CA PHE A 249 -15.91 10.16 12.78
C PHE A 249 -16.22 11.66 12.67
N PRO A 250 -16.75 12.31 13.72
CA PRO A 250 -16.70 13.76 13.77
C PRO A 250 -15.23 14.19 13.64
N PRO A 251 -14.93 15.36 13.05
CA PRO A 251 -13.57 15.92 13.07
C PRO A 251 -13.19 16.08 14.54
N MET A 252 -12.48 15.10 15.07
CA MET A 252 -12.10 15.05 16.48
C MET A 252 -10.63 15.34 16.53
N ASP A 253 -10.31 16.54 17.02
CA ASP A 253 -9.21 16.65 17.97
C ASP A 253 -9.60 15.79 19.18
N SER A 254 -9.27 14.49 19.12
CA SER A 254 -9.45 13.60 20.27
C SER A 254 -8.24 13.72 21.16
N THR A 255 -8.46 13.95 22.44
CA THR A 255 -7.41 13.89 23.48
C THR A 255 -7.14 12.45 23.93
N SER A 256 -7.89 11.47 23.39
CA SER A 256 -7.61 10.06 23.60
C SER A 256 -6.35 9.65 22.86
N TYR A 257 -5.37 9.21 23.63
CA TYR A 257 -4.11 8.69 23.11
C TYR A 257 -4.17 7.20 22.76
N ASP A 258 -5.32 6.51 22.86
CA ASP A 258 -5.47 5.09 22.50
C ASP A 258 -6.84 4.86 21.86
N ASN A 259 -6.85 4.49 20.58
CA ASN A 259 -8.08 4.37 19.80
C ASN A 259 -8.04 3.11 18.92
N MET A 260 -9.18 2.42 18.85
CA MET A 260 -9.41 1.39 17.85
C MET A 260 -10.17 2.01 16.68
N ILE A 261 -9.58 1.99 15.49
CA ILE A 261 -10.18 2.48 14.26
C ILE A 261 -10.45 1.32 13.29
N THR A 262 -11.54 1.39 12.54
CA THR A 262 -11.79 0.48 11.41
C THR A 262 -11.27 1.16 10.15
N LEU A 263 -10.29 0.57 9.47
CA LEU A 263 -9.68 1.13 8.26
C LEU A 263 -10.40 0.65 7.01
N ASP A 264 -11.51 1.29 6.67
CA ASP A 264 -12.31 1.05 5.45
C ASP A 264 -11.99 2.03 4.30
N CYS A 265 -11.01 2.90 4.50
CA CYS A 265 -10.45 3.76 3.47
C CYS A 265 -9.04 4.22 3.81
N PRO A 266 -8.31 4.80 2.82
CA PRO A 266 -7.02 5.41 3.05
C PRO A 266 -7.09 6.56 4.07
N LEU A 267 -6.13 6.59 5.00
CA LEU A 267 -6.13 7.50 6.13
C LEU A 267 -4.74 8.00 6.46
N ASP A 268 -4.63 9.30 6.69
CA ASP A 268 -3.45 9.94 7.26
C ASP A 268 -3.78 10.37 8.70
N ILE A 269 -2.94 10.03 9.67
CA ILE A 269 -3.07 10.39 11.08
C ILE A 269 -1.91 11.27 11.47
N THR A 270 -2.22 12.47 11.96
CA THR A 270 -1.22 13.43 12.41
C THR A 270 -1.41 13.72 13.89
N TRP A 271 -0.39 13.44 14.68
CA TRP A 271 -0.35 13.78 16.10
C TRP A 271 0.02 15.24 16.30
N ASN A 272 -0.79 15.94 17.09
CA ASN A 272 -0.64 17.36 17.38
C ASN A 272 0.16 17.56 18.67
N TRP A 273 1.07 18.53 18.67
CA TRP A 273 1.94 18.83 19.78
C TRP A 273 1.91 20.31 20.13
N SER A 274 1.98 20.62 21.42
CA SER A 274 2.06 21.99 21.94
C SER A 274 3.14 22.11 23.02
N ASP A 275 3.82 23.25 23.08
CA ASP A 275 4.73 23.63 24.16
C ASP A 275 4.01 24.37 25.31
N TYR A 276 2.68 24.46 25.26
CA TYR A 276 1.85 25.17 26.23
C TYR A 276 1.11 24.21 27.17
N LEU A 277 1.15 24.52 28.47
CA LEU A 277 0.28 23.93 29.49
C LEU A 277 -0.78 24.95 29.93
N ALA A 278 -2.04 24.52 30.01
CA ALA A 278 -3.14 25.33 30.50
C ALA A 278 -3.11 25.42 32.04
N PRO A 279 -3.14 26.62 32.63
CA PRO A 279 -3.23 26.78 34.08
C PRO A 279 -4.67 26.57 34.57
N LEU A 280 -4.85 25.77 35.61
CA LEU A 280 -6.08 25.66 36.39
C LEU A 280 -5.87 26.28 37.77
N TYR A 281 -6.70 27.28 38.08
CA TYR A 281 -6.71 27.97 39.36
C TYR A 281 -7.84 27.44 40.25
N VAL A 282 -7.52 26.87 41.40
CA VAL A 282 -8.51 26.35 42.35
C VAL A 282 -8.22 26.90 43.75
N TYR A 283 -9.18 27.62 44.29
CA TYR A 283 -9.02 28.36 45.54
C TYR A 283 -10.21 28.13 46.48
N SER A 284 -9.94 28.05 47.78
CA SER A 284 -10.93 28.02 48.86
C SER A 284 -10.39 28.76 50.07
N ASP A 285 -11.20 29.63 50.68
CA ASP A 285 -10.86 30.38 51.90
C ASP A 285 -10.93 29.51 53.17
N HIS A 286 -11.65 28.38 53.12
CA HIS A 286 -12.06 27.63 54.31
C HIS A 286 -11.68 26.14 54.29
N ASP A 287 -11.19 25.61 53.16
CA ASP A 287 -10.74 24.22 53.05
C ASP A 287 -9.52 24.09 52.14
N ALA A 288 -8.87 22.93 52.13
CA ALA A 288 -7.84 22.59 51.16
C ALA A 288 -8.48 21.92 49.92
N PRO A 289 -8.57 22.61 48.77
CA PRO A 289 -9.01 21.99 47.52
C PRO A 289 -7.91 21.11 46.90
N VAL A 290 -8.30 20.17 46.05
CA VAL A 290 -7.40 19.32 45.26
C VAL A 290 -7.83 19.37 43.79
N PRO A 291 -6.97 19.83 42.85
CA PRO A 291 -5.69 20.52 43.10
C PRO A 291 -5.91 21.86 43.81
N SER A 292 -4.87 22.42 44.45
CA SER A 292 -4.91 23.75 45.09
C SER A 292 -4.06 24.77 44.35
N ASP A 293 -4.38 26.05 44.52
CA ASP A 293 -3.70 27.20 43.91
C ASP A 293 -3.66 27.11 42.38
N THR A 294 -2.47 27.02 41.78
CA THR A 294 -2.27 26.91 40.33
C THR A 294 -1.68 25.56 40.00
N SER A 295 -2.38 24.80 39.17
CA SER A 295 -1.93 23.55 38.57
C SER A 295 -1.82 23.71 37.05
N TRP A 296 -0.97 22.93 36.39
CA TRP A 296 -0.70 23.04 34.95
C TRP A 296 -1.04 21.73 34.26
N TRP A 297 -1.85 21.79 33.21
CA TRP A 297 -2.41 20.62 32.55
C TRP A 297 -2.20 20.69 31.05
N ILE A 298 -2.03 19.53 30.41
CA ILE A 298 -2.04 19.45 28.96
C ILE A 298 -3.45 19.87 28.48
N PRO A 299 -3.57 20.77 27.49
CA PRO A 299 -4.86 21.15 26.94
C PRO A 299 -5.73 19.93 26.59
N GLY A 300 -7.00 19.95 27.01
CA GLY A 300 -7.94 18.84 26.78
C GLY A 300 -7.88 17.70 27.81
N THR A 301 -7.02 17.80 28.83
CA THR A 301 -7.04 16.88 29.99
C THR A 301 -8.31 17.08 30.82
N GLU A 302 -9.06 16.01 31.11
CA GLU A 302 -10.14 16.08 32.10
C GLU A 302 -9.56 16.18 33.51
N VAL A 303 -9.91 17.24 34.24
CA VAL A 303 -9.45 17.50 35.61
C VAL A 303 -10.65 17.58 36.53
N THR A 304 -10.69 16.72 37.54
CA THR A 304 -11.68 16.80 38.63
C THR A 304 -11.07 17.56 39.80
N ALA A 305 -11.69 18.69 40.17
CA ALA A 305 -11.36 19.44 41.37
C ALA A 305 -12.40 19.16 42.47
N PHE A 306 -11.95 18.98 43.71
CA PHE A 306 -12.82 18.73 44.87
C PHE A 306 -12.24 19.35 46.14
N ILE A 307 -13.07 19.49 47.18
CA ILE A 307 -12.62 19.92 48.52
C ILE A 307 -12.48 18.72 49.46
N THR A 308 -11.52 18.75 50.37
CA THR A 308 -11.18 17.56 51.17
C THR A 308 -12.12 17.33 52.36
N SER A 309 -12.83 18.36 52.82
CA SER A 309 -13.75 18.27 53.95
C SER A 309 -14.91 19.26 53.86
N SER A 310 -16.13 18.78 54.14
CA SER A 310 -17.27 19.65 54.42
C SER A 310 -18.13 19.06 55.55
N PRO A 311 -18.37 19.78 56.66
CA PRO A 311 -17.97 21.16 56.95
C PRO A 311 -16.45 21.34 57.06
N ALA A 312 -15.95 22.46 56.55
CA ALA A 312 -14.54 22.84 56.60
C ALA A 312 -14.30 23.84 57.73
N ASP A 313 -13.21 23.63 58.47
CA ASP A 313 -12.78 24.39 59.65
C ASP A 313 -13.80 24.46 60.81
N TRP A 314 -13.29 24.25 62.03
CA TRP A 314 -14.06 24.40 63.26
C TRP A 314 -13.32 25.36 64.19
N ASP A 315 -13.71 26.64 64.15
CA ASP A 315 -13.17 27.62 65.08
C ASP A 315 -13.84 27.47 66.45
N THR A 316 -13.18 26.69 67.33
CA THR A 316 -13.61 26.49 68.72
C THR A 316 -13.69 27.78 69.54
N ALA A 317 -13.05 28.87 69.12
CA ALA A 317 -13.04 30.14 69.84
C ALA A 317 -14.30 30.98 69.61
N TYR A 318 -14.98 30.81 68.46
CA TYR A 318 -16.18 31.58 68.09
C TYR A 318 -17.42 30.72 67.80
N GLY A 319 -17.29 29.39 67.71
CA GLY A 319 -18.41 28.47 67.50
C GLY A 319 -18.96 28.48 66.07
N GLU A 320 -18.13 28.86 65.10
CA GLU A 320 -18.49 28.94 63.69
C GLU A 320 -18.08 27.65 62.95
N ARG A 321 -18.83 27.28 61.90
CA ARG A 321 -18.49 26.20 60.98
C ARG A 321 -18.79 26.64 59.55
N TRP A 322 -17.93 26.30 58.59
CA TRP A 322 -18.17 26.61 57.18
C TRP A 322 -18.65 25.37 56.44
N VAL A 323 -19.75 25.50 55.70
CA VAL A 323 -20.32 24.39 54.93
C VAL A 323 -20.25 24.77 53.47
N CYS A 324 -19.63 23.93 52.65
CA CYS A 324 -19.60 24.14 51.21
C CYS A 324 -21.03 24.06 50.66
N GLN A 325 -21.43 25.03 49.86
CA GLN A 325 -22.74 25.08 49.22
C GLN A 325 -22.64 24.88 47.69
N GLY A 326 -21.42 24.74 47.16
CA GLY A 326 -21.14 24.68 45.74
C GLY A 326 -19.88 25.46 45.37
N TRP A 327 -19.69 25.63 44.07
CA TRP A 327 -18.54 26.32 43.47
C TRP A 327 -18.98 27.16 42.27
N THR A 328 -18.13 28.12 41.87
CA THR A 328 -18.30 28.95 40.67
C THR A 328 -17.06 28.87 39.81
N GLY A 329 -17.23 28.80 38.50
CA GLY A 329 -16.13 28.65 37.55
C GLY A 329 -16.22 29.61 36.36
N THR A 330 -15.13 29.69 35.60
CA THR A 330 -15.01 30.46 34.36
C THR A 330 -14.16 29.69 33.36
N GLY A 331 -14.21 30.06 32.07
CA GLY A 331 -13.47 29.36 31.02
C GLY A 331 -14.07 27.99 30.74
N ASP A 332 -13.25 26.94 30.74
CA ASP A 332 -13.67 25.55 30.49
C ASP A 332 -14.32 24.90 31.73
N VAL A 333 -14.21 25.54 32.91
CA VAL A 333 -14.92 25.12 34.12
C VAL A 333 -16.38 25.62 34.05
N PRO A 334 -17.40 24.78 34.35
CA PRO A 334 -18.79 25.22 34.33
C PRO A 334 -19.02 26.47 35.21
N SER A 335 -20.02 27.28 34.87
CA SER A 335 -20.23 28.54 35.59
C SER A 335 -20.54 28.36 37.10
N SER A 336 -21.15 27.23 37.49
CA SER A 336 -21.39 26.86 38.88
C SER A 336 -21.75 25.38 39.05
N GLY A 337 -21.56 24.82 40.24
CA GLY A 337 -22.01 23.47 40.62
C GLY A 337 -22.31 23.33 42.11
N THR A 338 -22.98 22.23 42.50
CA THR A 338 -23.42 21.97 43.89
C THR A 338 -22.89 20.65 44.46
N GLU A 339 -22.21 19.85 43.64
CA GLU A 339 -21.59 18.59 44.06
C GLU A 339 -20.23 18.89 44.72
N MET A 340 -19.95 18.18 45.82
CA MET A 340 -18.75 18.33 46.66
C MET A 340 -17.54 17.59 46.11
#